data_AF-A0A2V9X5R0-F1
#
_entry.id   AF-A0A2V9X5R0-F1
#
_cell.length_a   1.000
_cell.length_b   1.000
_cell.length_c   1.000
_cell.angle_alpha   90.00
_cell.angle_beta   90.00
_cell.angle_gamma   90.00
#
_symmetry.space_group_name_H-M   'P 1'
#
loop_
_entity.id
_entity.type
_entity.pdbx_description
1 polymer ?
#
loop_
_entity_poly.entity_id
_entity_poly.type
_entity_poly.pdbx_seq_one_letter_code
_entity_poly.pdbx_strand_id
1 'polypeptide(L)'
;MKLIYVIAISTLAVILVSCGGTNSANRDGGGGDALFALQDNWQITMSSMSGTKGSAGGVFQENFHDGTVSGVLGNINPPCASNGALSGSIQQNSINFSLNESGLVIVYMGTIAEGAKSMSGTYTAPAGNCTIGDSGTWTANRIPAVTGTWKGTLTPSSGGQAPFQVMLPLTQDSTGKVTGTSAITGSSCLNAISLATASPIAGQQLILAGQFDTGSALQLTTTLDLSGTTMNVDYSITGGSCDGQVGSGTLKKQ
;
A
#
# COMPACT_ATOMS: atom_id res chain seq x y z
N MET A 1 52.40 -71.42 18.47
CA MET A 1 53.21 -70.77 17.43
C MET A 1 52.94 -69.28 17.50
N LYS A 2 54.01 -68.49 17.64
CA LYS A 2 54.01 -67.04 17.61
C LYS A 2 53.77 -66.58 16.18
N LEU A 3 52.92 -65.57 15.96
CA LEU A 3 53.23 -64.56 14.95
C LEU A 3 52.72 -63.20 15.42
N ILE A 4 53.71 -62.40 15.77
CA ILE A 4 53.66 -60.98 16.08
C ILE A 4 53.67 -60.24 14.74
N TYR A 5 52.81 -59.25 14.55
CA TYR A 5 53.06 -58.18 13.59
C TYR A 5 52.86 -56.82 14.26
N VAL A 6 53.99 -56.14 14.42
CA VAL A 6 54.20 -54.75 14.83
C VAL A 6 54.57 -53.98 13.58
N ILE A 7 53.78 -52.99 13.16
CA ILE A 7 54.19 -51.82 12.36
C ILE A 7 53.19 -50.70 12.73
N ALA A 8 53.49 -49.76 13.64
CA ALA A 8 54.33 -48.56 13.49
C ALA A 8 53.70 -47.45 12.61
N ILE A 9 52.94 -46.57 13.29
CA ILE A 9 52.91 -45.09 13.25
C ILE A 9 53.14 -44.40 11.88
N SER A 10 52.15 -43.63 11.43
CA SER A 10 52.41 -42.30 10.85
C SER A 10 51.23 -41.36 11.13
N THR A 11 51.52 -40.36 11.96
CA THR A 11 50.74 -39.15 12.23
C THR A 11 50.64 -38.28 10.98
N LEU A 12 49.43 -37.91 10.57
CA LEU A 12 49.21 -36.69 9.80
C LEU A 12 48.01 -35.93 10.38
N ALA A 13 48.33 -34.99 11.26
CA ALA A 13 47.44 -33.91 11.65
C ALA A 13 47.40 -32.89 10.50
N VAL A 14 46.28 -32.81 9.79
CA VAL A 14 45.96 -31.67 8.94
C VAL A 14 44.98 -30.78 9.70
N ILE A 15 45.53 -29.71 10.28
CA ILE A 15 44.77 -28.58 10.79
C ILE A 15 44.38 -27.77 9.55
N LEU A 16 43.11 -27.84 9.13
CA LEU A 16 42.53 -26.84 8.24
C LEU A 16 41.74 -25.85 9.10
N VAL A 17 42.36 -24.69 9.29
CA VAL A 17 41.76 -23.48 9.82
C VAL A 17 40.70 -22.97 8.82
N SER A 18 39.49 -22.77 9.33
CA SER A 18 38.58 -21.66 9.06
C SER A 18 38.72 -20.90 7.73
N CYS A 19 37.73 -21.03 6.87
CA CYS A 19 36.83 -19.94 6.46
C CYS A 19 35.85 -20.50 5.42
N GLY A 20 34.61 -20.76 5.83
CA GLY A 20 33.52 -21.16 4.94
C GLY A 20 32.23 -20.63 5.52
N GLY A 21 31.88 -19.41 5.10
CA GLY A 21 30.82 -18.59 5.69
C GLY A 21 29.50 -19.33 5.86
N THR A 22 28.82 -19.01 6.96
CA THR A 22 27.38 -19.14 7.08
C THR A 22 26.74 -18.44 5.88
N ASN A 23 26.38 -19.23 4.87
CA ASN A 23 25.46 -18.80 3.83
C ASN A 23 24.09 -18.63 4.48
N SER A 24 23.84 -17.44 5.02
CA SER A 24 22.52 -16.85 4.88
C SER A 24 22.19 -17.00 3.39
N ALA A 25 21.20 -17.83 3.06
CA ALA A 25 20.70 -17.92 1.69
C ALA A 25 20.09 -16.56 1.34
N ASN A 26 20.95 -15.67 0.87
CA ASN A 26 20.60 -14.47 0.16
C ASN A 26 19.93 -14.97 -1.12
N ARG A 27 18.65 -14.65 -1.30
CA ARG A 27 17.89 -14.91 -2.53
C ARG A 27 18.38 -13.98 -3.65
N ASP A 28 19.65 -14.09 -4.00
CA ASP A 28 20.27 -13.48 -5.17
C ASP A 28 20.82 -14.61 -6.05
N GLY A 29 20.06 -15.02 -7.05
CA GLY A 29 20.47 -16.08 -7.98
C GLY A 29 19.36 -16.42 -8.97
N GLY A 30 19.58 -16.09 -10.23
CA GLY A 30 18.63 -16.25 -11.32
C GLY A 30 18.10 -17.67 -11.49
N GLY A 31 16.78 -17.75 -11.71
CA GLY A 31 16.07 -18.97 -12.12
C GLY A 31 14.92 -19.34 -11.20
N GLY A 32 13.76 -18.70 -11.37
CA GLY A 32 12.45 -19.35 -11.11
C GLY A 32 11.52 -18.71 -10.07
N ASP A 33 12.02 -18.00 -9.06
CA ASP A 33 11.16 -17.28 -8.11
C ASP A 33 11.31 -15.78 -8.34
N ALA A 34 10.40 -15.21 -9.14
CA ALA A 34 10.30 -13.77 -9.24
C ALA A 34 9.91 -13.20 -7.86
N LEU A 35 10.84 -12.53 -7.19
CA LEU A 35 10.55 -11.69 -6.04
C LEU A 35 9.70 -10.52 -6.53
N PHE A 36 8.39 -10.62 -6.35
CA PHE A 36 7.46 -9.57 -6.76
C PHE A 36 7.39 -8.56 -5.63
N ALA A 37 8.17 -7.47 -5.66
CA ALA A 37 8.08 -6.40 -4.65
C ALA A 37 6.66 -5.79 -4.57
N LEU A 38 5.78 -6.43 -3.80
CA LEU A 38 4.36 -6.06 -3.64
C LEU A 38 4.16 -4.98 -2.58
N GLN A 39 5.25 -4.53 -1.93
CA GLN A 39 5.25 -3.56 -0.83
C GLN A 39 4.80 -2.16 -1.26
N ASP A 40 3.51 -2.01 -1.54
CA ASP A 40 2.93 -0.79 -2.06
C ASP A 40 1.42 -0.69 -1.77
N ASN A 41 0.87 0.44 -2.17
CA ASN A 41 -0.55 0.68 -2.22
C ASN A 41 -1.18 0.01 -3.45
N TRP A 42 -2.30 -0.66 -3.26
CA TRP A 42 -3.01 -1.42 -4.29
C TRP A 42 -4.49 -1.02 -4.30
N GLN A 43 -5.03 -0.88 -5.51
CA GLN A 43 -6.47 -0.79 -5.75
C GLN A 43 -6.98 -2.12 -6.27
N ILE A 44 -7.85 -2.77 -5.50
CA ILE A 44 -8.53 -4.01 -5.84
C ILE A 44 -9.93 -3.69 -6.34
N THR A 45 -10.35 -4.39 -7.38
CA THR A 45 -11.71 -4.40 -7.92
C THR A 45 -12.22 -5.83 -7.91
N MET A 46 -13.37 -6.05 -7.29
CA MET A 46 -14.05 -7.35 -7.20
C MET A 46 -15.28 -7.32 -8.11
N SER A 47 -15.53 -8.41 -8.81
CA SER A 47 -16.71 -8.62 -9.65
C SER A 47 -17.36 -9.93 -9.25
N SER A 48 -18.48 -9.83 -8.54
CA SER A 48 -19.30 -10.97 -8.12
C SER A 48 -19.96 -11.64 -9.33
N MET A 49 -20.13 -12.97 -9.24
CA MET A 49 -20.96 -13.71 -10.21
C MET A 49 -22.43 -13.27 -10.21
N SER A 50 -22.90 -12.63 -9.14
CA SER A 50 -24.23 -12.00 -9.08
C SER A 50 -24.35 -10.72 -9.93
N GLY A 51 -23.24 -10.23 -10.49
CA GLY A 51 -23.17 -9.00 -11.27
C GLY A 51 -22.81 -7.75 -10.45
N THR A 52 -22.77 -7.85 -9.13
CA THR A 52 -22.32 -6.76 -8.25
C THR A 52 -20.82 -6.51 -8.41
N LYS A 53 -20.42 -5.24 -8.43
CA LYS A 53 -19.01 -4.84 -8.42
C LYS A 53 -18.67 -4.16 -7.12
N GLY A 54 -17.46 -4.44 -6.64
CA GLY A 54 -16.90 -3.78 -5.48
C GLY A 54 -15.45 -3.38 -5.66
N SER A 55 -14.95 -2.60 -4.72
CA SER A 55 -13.56 -2.14 -4.71
C SER A 55 -13.03 -2.08 -3.29
N ALA A 56 -11.73 -2.29 -3.15
CA ALA A 56 -11.00 -2.17 -1.89
C ALA A 56 -9.63 -1.55 -2.17
N GLY A 57 -9.08 -0.81 -1.23
CA GLY A 57 -7.76 -0.21 -1.35
C GLY A 57 -6.90 -0.52 -0.15
N GLY A 58 -5.59 -0.72 -0.31
CA GLY A 58 -4.76 -1.02 0.85
C GLY A 58 -3.30 -1.24 0.55
N VAL A 59 -2.53 -1.46 1.62
CA VAL A 59 -1.08 -1.67 1.54
C VAL A 59 -0.77 -3.15 1.75
N PHE A 60 -0.02 -3.72 0.81
CA PHE A 60 0.52 -5.06 0.91
C PHE A 60 1.93 -4.97 1.48
N GLN A 61 2.31 -5.95 2.30
CA GLN A 61 3.64 -6.10 2.87
C GLN A 61 4.09 -7.53 2.65
N GLU A 62 5.14 -7.72 1.86
CA GLU A 62 5.73 -9.02 1.58
C GLU A 62 6.99 -9.21 2.42
N ASN A 63 7.11 -10.37 3.05
CA ASN A 63 8.35 -10.86 3.60
C ASN A 63 9.10 -11.66 2.53
N PHE A 64 10.11 -11.03 1.93
CA PHE A 64 10.91 -11.62 0.86
C PHE A 64 11.68 -12.89 1.26
N HIS A 65 11.81 -13.20 2.56
CA HIS A 65 12.52 -14.39 3.01
C HIS A 65 11.69 -15.66 2.87
N ASP A 66 10.39 -15.59 3.17
CA ASP A 66 9.50 -16.77 3.21
C ASP A 66 8.32 -16.67 2.23
N GLY A 67 8.18 -15.54 1.53
CA GLY A 67 7.08 -15.30 0.59
C GLY A 67 5.74 -15.06 1.28
N THR A 68 5.72 -14.82 2.59
CA THR A 68 4.48 -14.45 3.29
C THR A 68 4.08 -13.03 2.95
N VAL A 69 2.76 -12.81 2.86
CA VAL A 69 2.17 -11.49 2.61
C VAL A 69 1.25 -11.15 3.76
N SER A 70 1.32 -9.92 4.20
CA SER A 70 0.42 -9.32 5.19
C SER A 70 -0.03 -7.94 4.70
N GLY A 71 -1.04 -7.37 5.35
CA GLY A 71 -1.47 -6.02 5.00
C GLY A 71 -2.81 -5.66 5.61
N VAL A 72 -3.34 -4.53 5.18
CA VAL A 72 -4.69 -4.08 5.51
C VAL A 72 -5.36 -3.59 4.24
N LEU A 73 -6.57 -4.06 4.00
CA LEU A 73 -7.48 -3.47 3.01
C LEU A 73 -8.49 -2.59 3.75
N GLY A 74 -8.82 -1.46 3.15
CA GLY A 74 -9.84 -0.52 3.60
C GLY A 74 -10.66 0.03 2.44
N ASN A 75 -11.63 0.89 2.76
CA ASN A 75 -12.55 1.52 1.79
C ASN A 75 -13.27 0.49 0.91
N ILE A 76 -13.75 -0.60 1.54
CA ILE A 76 -14.42 -1.70 0.85
C ILE A 76 -15.86 -1.29 0.51
N ASN A 77 -16.23 -1.42 -0.76
CA ASN A 77 -17.53 -0.97 -1.28
C ASN A 77 -18.09 -2.02 -2.25
N PRO A 78 -19.42 -2.37 -2.26
CA PRO A 78 -20.44 -2.17 -1.23
C PRO A 78 -20.77 -3.48 -0.47
N PRO A 79 -21.41 -3.42 0.70
CA PRO A 79 -21.09 -2.69 1.94
C PRO A 79 -20.74 -3.70 3.06
N CYS A 80 -20.22 -4.87 2.70
CA CYS A 80 -20.05 -5.98 3.64
C CYS A 80 -18.98 -5.73 4.70
N ALA A 81 -18.07 -4.77 4.47
CA ALA A 81 -17.03 -4.43 5.42
C ALA A 81 -16.42 -3.05 5.20
N SER A 82 -15.63 -2.62 6.18
CA SER A 82 -14.96 -1.31 6.18
C SER A 82 -13.45 -1.46 6.00
N ASN A 83 -12.84 -2.33 6.81
CA ASN A 83 -11.43 -2.70 6.75
C ASN A 83 -11.26 -4.18 7.13
N GLY A 84 -10.24 -4.84 6.58
CA GLY A 84 -9.89 -6.21 6.91
C GLY A 84 -8.38 -6.42 6.93
N ALA A 85 -7.92 -7.29 7.83
CA ALA A 85 -6.52 -7.70 7.87
C ALA A 85 -6.27 -8.74 6.77
N LEU A 86 -5.23 -8.52 5.98
CA LEU A 86 -4.80 -9.40 4.91
C LEU A 86 -3.67 -10.30 5.40
N SER A 87 -3.74 -11.59 5.09
CA SER A 87 -2.64 -12.54 5.29
C SER A 87 -2.61 -13.61 4.21
N GLY A 88 -1.43 -13.99 3.74
CA GLY A 88 -1.29 -14.90 2.60
C GLY A 88 0.16 -15.28 2.28
N SER A 89 0.35 -15.81 1.08
CA SER A 89 1.65 -16.23 0.56
C SER A 89 1.74 -16.06 -0.95
N ILE A 90 2.95 -15.83 -1.43
CA ILE A 90 3.34 -15.83 -2.82
C ILE A 90 4.22 -17.06 -3.08
N GLN A 91 3.95 -17.76 -4.18
CA GLN A 91 4.79 -18.83 -4.69
C GLN A 91 4.92 -18.65 -6.19
N GLN A 92 6.13 -18.34 -6.66
CA GLN A 92 6.38 -17.88 -8.02
C GLN A 92 5.40 -16.74 -8.37
N ASN A 93 4.66 -16.86 -9.48
CA ASN A 93 3.63 -15.91 -9.90
C ASN A 93 2.27 -16.13 -9.24
N SER A 94 2.08 -17.12 -8.38
CA SER A 94 0.80 -17.34 -7.70
C SER A 94 0.74 -16.55 -6.39
N ILE A 95 -0.38 -15.89 -6.15
CA ILE A 95 -0.69 -15.23 -4.88
C ILE A 95 -1.96 -15.84 -4.31
N ASN A 96 -1.91 -16.24 -3.04
CA ASN A 96 -3.07 -16.67 -2.29
C ASN A 96 -3.11 -15.90 -0.98
N PHE A 97 -4.21 -15.21 -0.70
CA PHE A 97 -4.38 -14.47 0.52
C PHE A 97 -5.81 -14.55 1.03
N SER A 98 -5.97 -14.21 2.30
CA SER A 98 -7.27 -14.12 2.93
C SER A 98 -7.44 -12.75 3.55
N LEU A 99 -8.68 -12.27 3.53
CA LEU A 99 -9.12 -11.09 4.22
C LEU A 99 -9.97 -11.54 5.41
N ASN A 100 -9.54 -11.21 6.63
CA ASN A 100 -10.31 -11.49 7.84
C ASN A 100 -11.05 -10.23 8.29
N GLU A 101 -12.37 -10.29 8.26
CA GLU A 101 -13.27 -9.22 8.64
C GLU A 101 -14.19 -9.69 9.75
N SER A 102 -13.86 -9.29 10.98
CA SER A 102 -14.66 -9.63 12.16
C SER A 102 -14.96 -11.13 12.29
N GLY A 103 -14.02 -11.99 11.86
CA GLY A 103 -14.15 -13.45 11.89
C GLY A 103 -14.66 -14.09 10.60
N LEU A 104 -15.07 -13.30 9.59
CA LEU A 104 -15.33 -13.80 8.24
C LEU A 104 -14.04 -13.81 7.43
N VAL A 105 -13.67 -14.98 6.92
CA VAL A 105 -12.44 -15.15 6.14
C VAL A 105 -12.80 -15.30 4.67
N ILE A 106 -12.56 -14.25 3.89
CA ILE A 106 -12.69 -14.28 2.42
C ILE A 106 -11.37 -14.75 1.85
N VAL A 107 -11.40 -15.75 0.97
CA VAL A 107 -10.20 -16.32 0.34
C VAL A 107 -10.06 -15.80 -1.08
N TYR A 108 -8.86 -15.34 -1.41
CA TYR A 108 -8.46 -14.85 -2.72
C TYR A 108 -7.33 -15.72 -3.26
N MET A 109 -7.50 -16.16 -4.51
CA MET A 109 -6.50 -16.90 -5.25
C MET A 109 -6.25 -16.19 -6.57
N GLY A 110 -5.00 -16.06 -7.00
CA GLY A 110 -4.70 -15.36 -8.23
C GLY A 110 -3.26 -15.49 -8.69
N THR A 111 -2.94 -14.65 -9.67
CA THR A 111 -1.60 -14.53 -10.24
C THR A 111 -1.14 -13.09 -10.28
N ILE A 112 0.18 -12.92 -10.19
CA ILE A 112 0.89 -11.65 -10.28
C ILE A 112 1.40 -11.50 -11.70
N ALA A 113 1.04 -10.40 -12.36
CA ALA A 113 1.54 -10.07 -13.68
C ALA A 113 3.02 -9.65 -13.62
N GLU A 114 3.69 -9.69 -14.77
CA GLU A 114 5.08 -9.28 -14.90
C GLU A 114 5.32 -7.88 -14.31
N GLY A 115 6.40 -7.74 -13.52
CA GLY A 115 6.78 -6.48 -12.89
C GLY A 115 5.90 -6.03 -11.72
N ALA A 116 5.01 -6.90 -11.20
CA ALA A 116 4.16 -6.60 -10.03
C ALA A 116 3.36 -5.29 -10.18
N LYS A 117 2.82 -5.03 -11.38
CA LYS A 117 1.98 -3.84 -11.63
C LYS A 117 0.49 -4.15 -11.52
N SER A 118 0.11 -5.40 -11.76
CA SER A 118 -1.25 -5.87 -11.64
C SER A 118 -1.29 -7.30 -11.13
N MET A 119 -2.43 -7.65 -10.55
CA MET A 119 -2.77 -9.02 -10.14
C MET A 119 -4.20 -9.32 -10.54
N SER A 120 -4.55 -10.59 -10.70
CA SER A 120 -5.93 -10.99 -10.94
C SER A 120 -6.19 -12.41 -10.49
N GLY A 121 -7.46 -12.74 -10.27
CA GLY A 121 -7.84 -14.08 -9.88
C GLY A 121 -9.31 -14.21 -9.49
N THR A 122 -9.58 -15.15 -8.60
CA THR A 122 -10.91 -15.45 -8.06
C THR A 122 -10.93 -15.27 -6.55
N TYR A 123 -12.13 -15.02 -6.03
CA TYR A 123 -12.36 -14.99 -4.59
C TYR A 123 -13.62 -15.78 -4.23
N THR A 124 -13.65 -16.24 -2.99
CA THR A 124 -14.79 -16.92 -2.38
C THR A 124 -14.96 -16.40 -0.96
N ALA A 125 -16.15 -15.91 -0.65
CA ALA A 125 -16.56 -15.55 0.70
C ALA A 125 -17.48 -16.64 1.27
N PRO A 126 -17.33 -17.02 2.54
CA PRO A 126 -18.23 -17.97 3.17
C PRO A 126 -19.65 -17.40 3.27
N ALA A 127 -20.63 -18.29 3.40
CA ALA A 127 -21.99 -17.90 3.74
C ALA A 127 -22.02 -17.43 5.21
N GLY A 128 -22.37 -16.17 5.42
CA GLY A 128 -22.45 -15.53 6.73
C GLY A 128 -22.62 -14.02 6.58
N ASN A 129 -23.32 -13.37 7.53
CA ASN A 129 -23.64 -11.95 7.51
C ASN A 129 -24.06 -11.44 6.10
N CYS A 130 -23.34 -10.44 5.60
CA CYS A 130 -23.51 -9.69 4.36
C CYS A 130 -22.86 -10.35 3.13
N THR A 131 -22.05 -11.41 3.29
CA THR A 131 -21.31 -12.01 2.16
C THR A 131 -22.10 -13.08 1.41
N ILE A 132 -23.25 -13.56 1.90
CA ILE A 132 -24.21 -14.49 1.22
C ILE A 132 -23.55 -15.64 0.40
N GLY A 133 -22.35 -16.12 0.77
CA GLY A 133 -21.63 -17.13 -0.02
C GLY A 133 -21.11 -16.62 -1.38
N ASP A 134 -20.84 -15.32 -1.47
CA ASP A 134 -20.46 -14.66 -2.72
C ASP A 134 -19.12 -15.15 -3.24
N SER A 135 -18.98 -15.13 -4.55
CA SER A 135 -17.76 -15.51 -5.23
C SER A 135 -17.70 -14.85 -6.60
N GLY A 136 -16.49 -14.71 -7.12
CA GLY A 136 -16.30 -14.05 -8.40
C GLY A 136 -14.84 -13.85 -8.73
N THR A 137 -14.57 -12.86 -9.56
CA THR A 137 -13.22 -12.49 -9.98
C THR A 137 -12.77 -11.23 -9.27
N TRP A 138 -11.46 -11.05 -9.17
CA TRP A 138 -10.87 -9.81 -8.73
C TRP A 138 -9.70 -9.43 -9.63
N THR A 139 -9.43 -8.13 -9.70
CA THR A 139 -8.22 -7.56 -10.26
C THR A 139 -7.63 -6.58 -9.26
N ALA A 140 -6.32 -6.39 -9.30
CA ALA A 140 -5.64 -5.37 -8.51
C ALA A 140 -4.65 -4.62 -9.38
N ASN A 141 -4.55 -3.31 -9.16
CA ASN A 141 -3.57 -2.44 -9.80
C ASN A 141 -2.72 -1.80 -8.73
N ARG A 142 -1.41 -1.83 -8.93
CA ARG A 142 -0.45 -1.14 -8.07
C ARG A 142 -0.59 0.35 -8.32
N ILE A 143 -0.76 1.11 -7.24
CA ILE A 143 -0.69 2.56 -7.28
C ILE A 143 0.69 2.95 -6.77
N PRO A 144 1.54 3.57 -7.61
CA PRO A 144 2.86 3.99 -7.18
C PRO A 144 2.82 4.88 -5.94
N ALA A 145 3.85 4.79 -5.11
CA ALA A 145 3.98 5.63 -3.94
C ALA A 145 3.77 7.13 -4.27
N VAL A 146 3.02 7.82 -3.41
CA VAL A 146 2.69 9.23 -3.60
C VAL A 146 3.85 10.17 -3.25
N THR A 147 4.99 9.62 -2.79
CA THR A 147 6.21 10.38 -2.55
C THR A 147 6.60 11.19 -3.79
N GLY A 148 6.85 12.48 -3.59
CA GLY A 148 7.18 13.43 -4.65
C GLY A 148 6.57 14.80 -4.42
N THR A 149 6.82 15.73 -5.34
CA THR A 149 6.21 17.06 -5.30
C THR A 149 4.96 17.08 -6.16
N TRP A 150 3.83 17.46 -5.57
CA TRP A 150 2.56 17.63 -6.27
C TRP A 150 2.25 19.11 -6.40
N LYS A 151 1.79 19.54 -7.57
CA LYS A 151 1.42 20.94 -7.82
C LYS A 151 0.09 21.05 -8.53
N GLY A 152 -0.66 22.08 -8.20
CA GLY A 152 -1.88 22.43 -8.91
C GLY A 152 -2.64 23.58 -8.29
N THR A 153 -3.83 23.82 -8.83
CA THR A 153 -4.70 24.92 -8.42
C THR A 153 -5.89 24.35 -7.66
N LEU A 154 -6.20 24.92 -6.49
CA LEU A 154 -7.46 24.71 -5.80
C LEU A 154 -8.38 25.90 -6.04
N THR A 155 -9.64 25.61 -6.36
CA THR A 155 -10.67 26.61 -6.64
C THR A 155 -11.69 26.59 -5.50
N PRO A 156 -11.79 27.67 -4.71
CA PRO A 156 -12.86 27.84 -3.74
C PRO A 156 -14.23 27.80 -4.42
N SER A 157 -15.14 27.05 -3.82
CA SER A 157 -16.57 27.04 -4.18
C SER A 157 -17.41 27.89 -3.23
N SER A 158 -16.83 28.29 -2.09
CA SER A 158 -17.41 29.22 -1.11
C SER A 158 -16.33 30.19 -0.59
N GLY A 159 -16.74 31.25 0.11
CA GLY A 159 -15.82 32.14 0.85
C GLY A 159 -15.11 33.22 0.02
N GLY A 160 -15.48 33.42 -1.25
CA GLY A 160 -15.10 34.60 -2.05
C GLY A 160 -13.62 34.74 -2.40
N GLN A 161 -12.79 33.74 -2.10
CA GLN A 161 -11.37 33.72 -2.47
C GLN A 161 -11.19 33.42 -3.96
N ALA A 162 -10.14 33.99 -4.57
CA ALA A 162 -9.70 33.59 -5.89
C ALA A 162 -9.05 32.19 -5.85
N PRO A 163 -8.99 31.46 -6.99
CA PRO A 163 -8.21 30.24 -7.08
C PRO A 163 -6.76 30.45 -6.64
N PHE A 164 -6.20 29.49 -5.91
CA PHE A 164 -4.85 29.58 -5.36
C PHE A 164 -4.03 28.34 -5.70
N GLN A 165 -2.71 28.51 -5.74
CA GLN A 165 -1.74 27.47 -6.07
C GLN A 165 -1.33 26.71 -4.81
N VAL A 166 -1.19 25.41 -4.94
CA VAL A 166 -0.71 24.52 -3.88
C VAL A 166 0.44 23.69 -4.40
N MET A 167 1.52 23.63 -3.63
CA MET A 167 2.64 22.72 -3.82
C MET A 167 2.79 21.82 -2.58
N LEU A 168 2.67 20.51 -2.78
CA LEU A 168 2.75 19.48 -1.74
C LEU A 168 3.95 18.55 -1.97
N PRO A 169 5.11 18.82 -1.37
CA PRO A 169 6.14 17.79 -1.18
C PRO A 169 5.62 16.74 -0.19
N LEU A 170 5.31 15.55 -0.70
CA LEU A 170 4.81 14.41 0.08
C LEU A 170 5.90 13.35 0.24
N THR A 171 5.91 12.72 1.40
CA THR A 171 6.70 11.52 1.73
C THR A 171 5.76 10.45 2.23
N GLN A 172 5.82 9.27 1.61
CA GLN A 172 5.09 8.06 2.03
C GLN A 172 6.06 7.06 2.65
N ASP A 173 5.71 6.49 3.81
CA ASP A 173 6.46 5.40 4.43
C ASP A 173 5.98 4.00 3.99
N SER A 174 6.64 2.95 4.46
CA SER A 174 6.31 1.55 4.14
C SER A 174 4.96 1.07 4.68
N THR A 175 4.33 1.84 5.57
CA THR A 175 2.98 1.56 6.09
C THR A 175 1.90 2.29 5.30
N GLY A 176 2.28 3.11 4.32
CA GLY A 176 1.35 3.94 3.55
C GLY A 176 0.94 5.24 4.24
N LYS A 177 1.57 5.58 5.38
CA LYS A 177 1.37 6.89 6.01
C LYS A 177 2.04 7.95 5.14
N VAL A 178 1.36 9.07 4.92
CA VAL A 178 1.84 10.16 4.07
C VAL A 178 1.94 11.43 4.90
N THR A 179 3.06 12.13 4.77
CA THR A 179 3.31 13.42 5.42
C THR A 179 3.89 14.41 4.44
N GLY A 180 3.70 15.70 4.69
CA GLY A 180 4.30 16.76 3.87
C GLY A 180 4.06 18.14 4.46
N THR A 181 4.66 19.16 3.85
CA THR A 181 4.39 20.56 4.20
C THR A 181 3.98 21.29 2.94
N SER A 182 2.76 21.80 2.89
CA SER A 182 2.27 22.55 1.75
C SER A 182 2.87 23.95 1.70
N ALA A 183 3.26 24.39 0.51
CA ALA A 183 3.41 25.80 0.20
C ALA A 183 2.18 26.28 -0.59
N ILE A 184 1.53 27.34 -0.11
CA ILE A 184 0.34 27.91 -0.73
C ILE A 184 0.68 29.31 -1.25
N THR A 185 0.19 29.66 -2.43
CA THR A 185 0.42 30.97 -3.03
C THR A 185 -0.87 31.49 -3.67
N GLY A 186 -1.17 32.76 -3.46
CA GLY A 186 -2.38 33.41 -3.98
C GLY A 186 -3.61 33.26 -3.09
N SER A 187 -3.51 32.59 -1.94
CA SER A 187 -4.52 32.68 -0.89
C SER A 187 -4.23 33.89 0.00
N SER A 188 -5.27 34.62 0.39
CA SER A 188 -5.13 35.75 1.34
C SER A 188 -5.20 35.33 2.80
N CYS A 189 -5.57 34.08 3.07
CA CYS A 189 -5.79 33.58 4.42
C CYS A 189 -5.05 32.25 4.72
N LEU A 190 -4.40 31.63 3.72
CA LEU A 190 -3.53 30.46 3.86
C LEU A 190 -2.10 30.76 3.41
N ASN A 191 -1.11 30.26 4.15
CA ASN A 191 0.31 30.43 3.83
C ASN A 191 1.02 29.08 3.64
N ALA A 192 1.15 28.31 4.73
CA ALA A 192 1.77 26.99 4.75
C ALA A 192 1.08 26.09 5.77
N ILE A 193 1.08 24.78 5.51
CA ILE A 193 0.34 23.80 6.30
C ILE A 193 1.20 22.55 6.43
N SER A 194 1.43 22.07 7.64
CA SER A 194 1.97 20.73 7.84
C SER A 194 0.83 19.72 7.73
N LEU A 195 0.98 18.79 6.79
CA LEU A 195 0.00 17.77 6.45
C LEU A 195 0.49 16.41 6.96
N ALA A 196 -0.43 15.66 7.54
CA ALA A 196 -0.26 14.25 7.83
C ALA A 196 -1.53 13.50 7.41
N THR A 197 -1.37 12.25 7.01
CA THR A 197 -2.51 11.38 6.78
C THR A 197 -3.34 11.20 8.03
N ALA A 198 -4.66 11.32 7.89
CA ALA A 198 -5.61 10.90 8.93
C ALA A 198 -5.63 9.36 9.09
N SER A 199 -5.38 8.63 7.99
CA SER A 199 -5.25 7.17 7.91
C SER A 199 -4.28 6.82 6.78
N PRO A 200 -3.55 5.68 6.83
CA PRO A 200 -2.76 5.21 5.70
C PRO A 200 -3.54 5.24 4.39
N ILE A 201 -2.83 5.48 3.29
CA ILE A 201 -3.42 5.42 1.95
C ILE A 201 -4.08 4.06 1.70
N ALA A 202 -5.25 4.08 1.10
CA ALA A 202 -6.02 2.88 0.78
C ALA A 202 -6.54 2.97 -0.65
N GLY A 203 -5.81 2.33 -1.57
CA GLY A 203 -6.12 2.33 -2.98
C GLY A 203 -6.06 3.74 -3.54
N GLN A 204 -7.07 4.13 -4.31
CA GLN A 204 -7.12 5.46 -4.89
C GLN A 204 -7.40 6.57 -3.86
N GLN A 205 -7.83 6.25 -2.64
CA GLN A 205 -8.22 7.26 -1.67
C GLN A 205 -7.08 7.60 -0.70
N LEU A 206 -6.86 8.89 -0.50
CA LEU A 206 -5.92 9.45 0.46
C LEU A 206 -6.60 10.62 1.19
N ILE A 207 -6.54 10.64 2.52
CA ILE A 207 -7.05 11.75 3.33
C ILE A 207 -5.89 12.38 4.09
N LEU A 208 -5.60 13.64 3.77
CA LEU A 208 -4.59 14.44 4.47
C LEU A 208 -5.31 15.45 5.36
N ALA A 209 -4.83 15.58 6.59
CA ALA A 209 -5.26 16.61 7.52
C ALA A 209 -4.06 17.47 7.91
N GLY A 210 -4.28 18.76 8.13
CA GLY A 210 -3.22 19.66 8.58
C GLY A 210 -3.76 20.83 9.37
N GLN A 211 -2.85 21.53 10.00
CA GLN A 211 -3.12 22.75 10.76
C GLN A 211 -2.18 23.86 10.31
N PHE A 212 -2.67 25.10 10.30
CA PHE A 212 -1.91 26.26 9.84
C PHE A 212 -1.92 27.45 10.80
N ASP A 213 -2.69 27.37 11.89
CA ASP A 213 -2.61 28.22 13.08
C ASP A 213 -3.21 27.51 14.32
N THR A 214 -3.20 28.17 15.48
CA THR A 214 -3.86 27.69 16.70
C THR A 214 -5.37 27.79 16.57
N GLY A 215 -5.99 26.83 15.88
CA GLY A 215 -7.45 26.70 15.80
C GLY A 215 -7.98 26.29 14.44
N SER A 216 -7.18 26.40 13.37
CA SER A 216 -7.62 26.05 12.03
C SER A 216 -7.15 24.66 11.59
N ALA A 217 -8.05 23.93 10.97
CA ALA A 217 -7.81 22.64 10.36
C ALA A 217 -8.13 22.70 8.86
N LEU A 218 -7.25 22.12 8.06
CA LEU A 218 -7.48 21.78 6.65
C LEU A 218 -7.66 20.27 6.55
N GLN A 219 -8.69 19.84 5.85
CA GLN A 219 -8.84 18.47 5.39
C GLN A 219 -8.81 18.44 3.86
N LEU A 220 -7.98 17.56 3.31
CA LEU A 220 -7.93 17.22 1.89
C LEU A 220 -8.42 15.80 1.73
N THR A 221 -9.53 15.62 1.03
CA THR A 221 -10.01 14.30 0.59
C THR A 221 -9.59 14.14 -0.85
N THR A 222 -8.77 13.14 -1.14
CA THR A 222 -8.16 13.02 -2.45
C THR A 222 -8.42 11.67 -3.10
N THR A 223 -8.54 11.70 -4.43
CA THR A 223 -8.66 10.52 -5.29
C THR A 223 -7.51 10.53 -6.28
N LEU A 224 -6.60 9.57 -6.14
CA LEU A 224 -5.50 9.30 -7.04
C LEU A 224 -6.00 8.54 -8.27
N ASP A 225 -5.40 8.82 -9.42
CA ASP A 225 -5.53 7.95 -10.56
C ASP A 225 -4.68 6.67 -10.39
N LEU A 226 -4.98 5.63 -11.15
CA LEU A 226 -4.25 4.36 -11.06
C LEU A 226 -2.77 4.48 -11.42
N SER A 227 -2.39 5.53 -12.17
CA SER A 227 -0.99 5.78 -12.50
C SER A 227 -0.20 6.48 -11.37
N GLY A 228 -0.90 7.01 -10.35
CA GLY A 228 -0.27 7.77 -9.26
C GLY A 228 0.38 9.08 -9.72
N THR A 229 -0.14 9.68 -10.80
CA THR A 229 0.39 10.94 -11.38
C THR A 229 -0.56 12.11 -11.20
N THR A 230 -1.85 11.84 -11.02
CA THR A 230 -2.90 12.85 -10.85
C THR A 230 -3.68 12.58 -9.58
N MET A 231 -3.92 13.64 -8.81
CA MET A 231 -4.68 13.62 -7.58
C MET A 231 -5.79 14.66 -7.69
N ASN A 232 -7.04 14.21 -7.71
CA ASN A 232 -8.18 15.09 -7.54
C ASN A 232 -8.37 15.35 -6.05
N VAL A 233 -8.63 16.59 -5.69
CA VAL A 233 -8.65 17.05 -4.30
C VAL A 233 -9.93 17.81 -4.06
N ASP A 234 -10.68 17.39 -3.04
CA ASP A 234 -11.68 18.22 -2.38
C ASP A 234 -11.09 18.67 -1.04
N TYR A 235 -11.28 19.95 -0.71
CA TYR A 235 -10.79 20.51 0.54
C TYR A 235 -11.89 21.16 1.35
N SER A 236 -11.73 21.11 2.66
CA SER A 236 -12.52 21.87 3.62
C SER A 236 -11.62 22.48 4.69
N ILE A 237 -11.97 23.70 5.08
CA ILE A 237 -11.28 24.42 6.15
C ILE A 237 -12.26 24.70 7.28
N THR A 238 -11.81 24.48 8.50
CA THR A 238 -12.54 24.78 9.72
C THR A 238 -11.67 25.61 10.63
N GLY A 239 -12.20 26.72 11.15
CA GLY A 239 -11.48 27.67 11.99
C GLY A 239 -10.67 28.72 11.22
N GLY A 240 -10.26 29.75 11.99
CA GLY A 240 -9.41 30.85 11.52
C GLY A 240 -10.02 31.74 10.44
N SER A 241 -9.14 32.41 9.70
CA SER A 241 -9.55 33.43 8.72
C SER A 241 -10.16 32.86 7.44
N CYS A 242 -10.02 31.55 7.20
CA CYS A 242 -10.60 30.85 6.06
C CYS A 242 -11.75 29.91 6.46
N ASP A 243 -12.34 30.09 7.65
CA ASP A 243 -13.37 29.17 8.15
C ASP A 243 -14.55 29.01 7.18
N GLY A 244 -15.02 27.77 7.05
CA GLY A 244 -16.13 27.41 6.16
C GLY A 244 -15.79 27.41 4.66
N GLN A 245 -14.53 27.68 4.28
CA GLN A 245 -14.11 27.54 2.89
C GLN A 245 -14.07 26.07 2.48
N VAL A 246 -14.70 25.79 1.35
CA VAL A 246 -14.65 24.49 0.68
C VAL A 246 -14.40 24.69 -0.80
N GLY A 247 -13.77 23.72 -1.44
CA GLY A 247 -13.52 23.76 -2.86
C GLY A 247 -12.82 22.53 -3.36
N SER A 248 -12.38 22.58 -4.61
CA SER A 248 -11.77 21.43 -5.26
C SER A 248 -10.71 21.83 -6.28
N GLY A 249 -9.93 20.85 -6.72
CA GLY A 249 -8.93 21.04 -7.75
C GLY A 249 -8.21 19.75 -8.10
N THR A 250 -7.16 19.90 -8.90
CA THR A 250 -6.34 18.78 -9.34
C THR A 250 -4.88 19.12 -9.13
N LEU A 251 -4.15 18.21 -8.49
CA LEU A 251 -2.71 18.25 -8.34
C LEU A 251 -2.08 17.21 -9.26
N LYS A 252 -0.95 17.57 -9.88
CA LYS A 252 -0.15 16.67 -10.71
C LYS A 252 1.23 16.49 -10.10
N LYS A 253 1.73 15.26 -10.12
CA LYS A 253 3.09 14.92 -9.73
C LYS A 253 4.07 15.59 -10.70
N GLN A 254 5.13 16.18 -10.15
CA GLN A 254 6.21 16.85 -10.87
C GLN A 254 7.41 15.93 -11.08
#